data_AF-A0A257L9F6-F1
#
_entry.id   AF-A0A257L9F6-F1
#
_cell.length_a   1.000
_cell.length_b   1.000
_cell.length_c   1.000
_cell.angle_alpha   90.00
_cell.angle_beta   90.00
_cell.angle_gamma   90.00
#
_symmetry.space_group_name_H-M   'P 1'
#
loop_
_entity.id
_entity.type
_entity.pdbx_description
1 polymer ?
#
loop_
_entity_poly.entity_id
_entity_poly.type
_entity_poly.pdbx_seq_one_letter_code
_entity_poly.pdbx_strand_id
1 'polypeptide(L)'
;MIKVSPELVRIFLFNHPFEYKSTHRKICYPLLVRLIRKIEEGNEFEEIKVEDDIIINGHHRYIALKYLNEPIKIQIWKRSPTTEICPWDKVEVDINDWETLAQIERYRS
;
A
#
# COMPACT_ATOMS: atom_id res chain seq x y z
N MET A 1 15.86 8.08 -8.73
CA MET A 1 14.48 8.53 -8.56
C MET A 1 13.61 7.67 -9.46
N ILE A 2 12.91 6.69 -8.89
CA ILE A 2 12.03 5.82 -9.67
C ILE A 2 10.85 6.66 -10.17
N LYS A 3 10.60 6.61 -11.48
CA LYS A 3 9.45 7.30 -12.08
C LYS A 3 8.20 6.46 -11.83
N VAL A 4 7.45 6.81 -10.78
CA VAL A 4 6.14 6.19 -10.48
C VAL A 4 5.06 7.03 -11.16
N SER A 5 4.23 6.41 -12.00
CA SER A 5 3.05 7.03 -12.59
C SER A 5 1.80 6.24 -12.22
N PRO A 6 0.59 6.83 -12.26
CA PRO A 6 -0.63 6.09 -11.94
C PRO A 6 -0.82 4.86 -12.82
N GLU A 7 -0.43 4.95 -14.10
CA GLU A 7 -0.52 3.83 -15.05
C GLU A 7 0.45 2.70 -14.71
N LEU A 8 1.69 3.03 -14.33
CA LEU A 8 2.67 2.02 -13.88
C LEU A 8 2.18 1.31 -12.62
N VAL A 9 1.54 2.03 -11.69
CA VAL A 9 0.93 1.44 -10.50
C VAL A 9 -0.21 0.50 -10.88
N ARG A 10 -1.07 0.86 -11.84
CA ARG A 10 -2.15 -0.02 -12.33
C ARG A 10 -1.60 -1.30 -12.95
N ILE A 11 -0.61 -1.17 -13.83
CA ILE A 11 0.07 -2.31 -14.46
C ILE A 11 0.71 -3.21 -13.39
N PHE A 12 1.33 -2.61 -12.37
CA PHE A 12 1.92 -3.33 -11.25
C PHE A 12 0.87 -4.11 -10.46
N LEU A 13 -0.24 -3.47 -10.06
CA LEU A 13 -1.31 -4.13 -9.32
C LEU A 13 -1.95 -5.28 -10.10
N PHE A 14 -2.01 -5.18 -11.43
CA PHE A 14 -2.60 -6.20 -12.29
C PHE A 14 -1.68 -7.41 -12.52
N ASN A 15 -0.39 -7.19 -12.74
CA ASN A 15 0.53 -8.24 -13.20
C ASN A 15 1.41 -8.82 -12.09
N HIS A 16 1.60 -8.11 -10.98
CA HIS A 16 2.50 -8.55 -9.94
C HIS A 16 1.88 -9.68 -9.10
N PRO A 17 2.60 -10.79 -8.84
CA PRO A 17 2.11 -11.83 -7.95
C PRO A 17 2.15 -11.32 -6.51
N PHE A 18 0.97 -11.13 -5.90
CA PHE A 18 0.86 -10.75 -4.49
C PHE A 18 0.59 -11.98 -3.63
N GLU A 19 1.38 -12.11 -2.57
CA GLU A 19 1.23 -13.15 -1.54
C GLU A 19 -0.01 -12.91 -0.69
N TYR A 20 -0.23 -11.67 -0.26
CA TYR A 20 -1.38 -11.26 0.54
C TYR A 20 -2.44 -10.56 -0.31
N LYS A 21 -3.71 -10.77 0.03
CA LYS A 21 -4.90 -10.23 -0.65
C LYS A 21 -5.30 -8.88 -0.06
N SER A 22 -5.82 -8.00 -0.91
CA SER A 22 -6.36 -6.72 -0.46
C SER A 22 -7.77 -6.87 0.11
N THR A 23 -8.13 -5.93 0.96
CA THR A 23 -9.50 -5.67 1.43
C THR A 23 -9.98 -4.28 0.99
N HIS A 24 -9.07 -3.47 0.43
CA HIS A 24 -9.36 -2.16 -0.10
C HIS A 24 -9.74 -2.25 -1.57
N ARG A 25 -10.81 -1.56 -1.95
CA ARG A 25 -11.23 -1.41 -3.35
C ARG A 25 -10.49 -0.28 -4.08
N LYS A 26 -9.87 0.63 -3.32
CA LYS A 26 -9.18 1.81 -3.85
C LYS A 26 -7.83 2.01 -3.16
N ILE A 27 -6.87 2.55 -3.91
CA ILE A 27 -5.57 2.98 -3.40
C ILE A 27 -5.30 4.42 -3.85
N CYS A 28 -5.10 5.31 -2.87
CA CYS A 28 -4.59 6.66 -3.06
C CYS A 28 -3.17 6.65 -3.66
N TYR A 29 -3.05 7.12 -4.91
CA TYR A 29 -1.78 7.25 -5.62
C TYR A 29 -0.82 8.24 -4.97
N PRO A 30 -1.22 9.47 -4.59
CA PRO A 30 -0.31 10.40 -3.92
C PRO A 30 0.32 9.85 -2.65
N LEU A 31 -0.46 9.15 -1.82
CA LEU A 31 0.03 8.50 -0.61
C LEU A 31 1.03 7.39 -0.93
N LEU A 32 0.76 6.56 -1.93
CA LEU A 32 1.68 5.51 -2.36
C LEU A 32 3.03 6.10 -2.81
N VAL A 33 3.01 7.17 -3.61
CA VAL A 33 4.23 7.86 -4.05
C VAL A 33 5.02 8.43 -2.86
N ARG A 34 4.33 9.04 -1.88
CA ARG A 34 4.98 9.53 -0.65
C ARG A 34 5.65 8.40 0.13
N LEU A 35 5.00 7.24 0.24
CA LEU A 35 5.57 6.08 0.93
C LEU A 35 6.79 5.52 0.19
N ILE A 36 6.70 5.35 -1.13
CA ILE A 36 7.83 4.90 -1.95
C ILE A 36 9.05 5.79 -1.73
N ARG A 37 8.88 7.12 -1.79
CA ARG A 37 9.98 8.06 -1.57
C ARG A 37 10.58 7.92 -0.17
N LYS A 38 9.74 7.81 0.85
CA LYS A 38 10.20 7.66 2.24
C LYS A 38 10.96 6.36 2.46
N ILE A 39 10.55 5.26 1.81
CA ILE A 39 11.28 3.99 1.86
C ILE A 39 12.63 4.13 1.17
N GLU A 40 12.69 4.77 -0.01
CA GLU A 40 13.97 5.08 -0.69
C GLU A 40 14.90 5.95 0.18
N GLU A 41 14.34 6.81 1.04
CA GLU A 41 15.06 7.63 2.02
C GLU A 41 15.51 6.83 3.28
N GLY A 42 15.15 5.55 3.39
CA GLY A 42 15.54 4.67 4.50
C GLY A 42 14.65 4.76 5.74
N ASN A 43 13.44 5.32 5.63
CA ASN A 43 12.52 5.38 6.75
C ASN A 43 11.96 3.99 7.07
N GLU A 44 11.93 3.63 8.35
CA GLU A 44 11.21 2.44 8.81
C GLU A 44 9.71 2.69 8.91
N PHE A 45 8.94 1.62 8.75
CA PHE A 45 7.48 1.66 8.83
C PHE A 45 6.96 0.56 9.75
N GLU A 46 5.76 0.81 10.28
CA GLU A 46 5.00 -0.22 10.98
C GLU A 46 4.79 -1.45 10.10
N GLU A 47 4.79 -2.60 10.77
CA GLU A 47 4.53 -3.90 10.17
C GLU A 47 3.17 -3.95 9.46
N ILE A 48 3.08 -4.78 8.41
CA ILE A 48 1.82 -5.02 7.71
C ILE A 48 1.00 -5.99 8.56
N LYS A 49 -0.22 -5.56 8.93
CA LYS A 49 -1.11 -6.40 9.74
C LYS A 49 -1.88 -7.34 8.83
N VAL A 50 -1.75 -8.63 9.05
CA VAL A 50 -2.40 -9.68 8.25
C VAL A 50 -3.16 -10.66 9.13
N GLU A 51 -4.24 -11.21 8.59
CA GLU A 51 -4.88 -12.42 9.12
C GLU A 51 -4.91 -13.44 7.98
N ASP A 52 -4.37 -14.63 8.20
CA ASP A 52 -4.11 -15.63 7.17
C ASP A 52 -3.36 -15.03 5.96
N ASP A 53 -4.00 -14.99 4.79
CA ASP A 53 -3.47 -14.40 3.56
C ASP A 53 -4.08 -13.03 3.22
N ILE A 54 -4.69 -12.35 4.19
CA ILE A 54 -5.48 -11.13 3.98
C ILE A 54 -4.83 -9.94 4.70
N ILE A 55 -4.60 -8.84 3.98
CA ILE A 55 -4.13 -7.59 4.60
C ILE A 55 -5.27 -6.90 5.33
N ILE A 56 -5.07 -6.67 6.62
CA ILE A 56 -5.99 -5.96 7.50
C ILE A 56 -5.62 -4.47 7.59
N ASN A 57 -4.32 -4.17 7.61
CA ASN A 57 -3.82 -2.80 7.60
C ASN A 57 -2.45 -2.73 6.92
N GLY A 58 -2.21 -1.65 6.18
CA GLY A 58 -0.93 -1.37 5.54
C GLY A 58 -0.93 -1.64 4.04
N HIS A 59 -2.07 -1.67 3.35
CA HIS A 59 -2.17 -1.94 1.90
C HIS A 59 -1.21 -1.08 1.07
N HIS A 60 -1.19 0.24 1.30
CA HIS A 60 -0.25 1.14 0.60
C HIS A 60 1.22 0.82 0.90
N ARG A 61 1.55 0.52 2.16
CA ARG A 61 2.92 0.15 2.56
C ARG A 61 3.34 -1.17 1.91
N TYR A 62 2.45 -2.15 1.91
CA TYR A 62 2.66 -3.43 1.28
C TYR A 62 2.93 -3.29 -0.22
N ILE A 63 2.10 -2.50 -0.93
CA ILE A 63 2.34 -2.19 -2.36
C ILE A 63 3.69 -1.52 -2.54
N ALA A 64 4.03 -0.51 -1.73
CA ALA A 64 5.29 0.23 -1.86
C ALA A 64 6.51 -0.68 -1.65
N LEU A 65 6.49 -1.52 -0.61
CA LEU A 65 7.57 -2.48 -0.34
C LEU A 65 7.70 -3.53 -1.46
N LYS A 66 6.57 -4.08 -1.96
CA LYS A 66 6.60 -5.00 -3.11
C LYS A 66 7.11 -4.31 -4.39
N TYR A 67 6.71 -3.06 -4.63
CA TYR A 67 7.13 -2.29 -5.80
C TYR A 67 8.64 -2.00 -5.79
N LEU A 68 9.21 -1.78 -4.61
CA LEU A 68 10.64 -1.58 -4.41
C LEU A 68 11.42 -2.88 -4.21
N ASN A 69 10.74 -4.02 -4.12
CA ASN A 69 11.32 -5.32 -3.76
C ASN A 69 12.08 -5.30 -2.40
N GLU A 70 11.53 -4.58 -1.43
CA GLU A 70 12.05 -4.44 -0.07
C GLU A 70 11.46 -5.52 0.87
N PRO A 71 12.15 -5.88 1.96
CA PRO A 71 11.66 -6.88 2.90
C PRO A 71 10.41 -6.39 3.62
N ILE A 72 9.45 -7.31 3.81
CA ILE A 72 8.17 -7.01 4.43
C ILE A 72 8.13 -7.63 5.81
N LYS A 73 7.96 -6.79 6.84
CA LYS A 73 7.68 -7.24 8.21
C LYS A 73 6.18 -7.41 8.40
N ILE A 74 5.77 -8.58 8.89
CA ILE A 74 4.37 -8.98 9.03
C ILE A 74 4.01 -9.11 10.50
N GLN A 75 2.84 -8.58 10.87
CA GLN A 75 2.23 -8.76 12.18
C GLN A 75 0.93 -9.55 12.04
N ILE A 76 0.82 -10.68 12.74
CA ILE A 76 -0.44 -11.44 12.80
C ILE A 76 -1.46 -10.63 13.61
N TRP A 77 -2.65 -10.46 13.05
CA TRP A 77 -3.76 -9.74 13.66
C TRP A 77 -5.06 -10.55 13.53
N LYS A 78 -6.07 -10.21 14.33
CA LYS A 78 -7.41 -10.79 14.24
C LYS A 78 -8.33 -9.88 13.45
N ARG A 79 -9.05 -10.41 12.46
CA ARG A 79 -10.02 -9.63 11.68
C ARG A 79 -11.46 -9.91 12.14
N SER A 80 -12.37 -9.06 11.64
CA SER A 80 -13.82 -9.31 11.74
C SER A 80 -14.25 -10.38 10.72
N PRO A 81 -15.19 -11.27 11.04
CA PRO A 81 -15.70 -12.28 10.09
C PRO A 81 -16.21 -11.70 8.76
N THR A 82 -16.60 -10.43 8.74
CA THR A 82 -17.26 -9.74 7.63
C THR A 82 -16.33 -9.07 6.62
N THR A 83 -15.00 -9.26 6.73
CA THR A 83 -14.07 -8.57 5.84
C THR A 83 -14.17 -9.10 4.40
N GLU A 84 -14.52 -8.20 3.48
CA GLU A 84 -14.57 -8.49 2.03
C GLU A 84 -13.16 -8.44 1.42
N ILE A 85 -12.85 -9.42 0.60
CA ILE A 85 -11.60 -9.47 -0.16
C ILE A 85 -11.79 -8.76 -1.50
N CYS A 86 -10.83 -7.92 -1.87
CA CYS A 86 -10.71 -7.32 -3.18
C CYS A 86 -9.45 -7.83 -3.88
N PRO A 87 -9.57 -8.54 -5.03
CA PRO A 87 -8.43 -8.88 -5.87
C PRO A 87 -7.66 -7.64 -6.33
N TRP A 88 -6.32 -7.70 -6.35
CA TRP A 88 -5.46 -6.54 -6.69
C TRP A 88 -5.68 -6.00 -8.11
N ASP A 89 -5.99 -6.87 -9.06
CA ASP A 89 -6.37 -6.55 -10.43
C ASP A 89 -7.67 -5.73 -10.54
N LYS A 90 -8.49 -5.74 -9.48
CA LYS A 90 -9.75 -4.97 -9.37
C LYS A 90 -9.62 -3.73 -8.49
N VAL A 91 -8.45 -3.49 -7.90
CA VAL A 91 -8.22 -2.30 -7.06
C VAL A 91 -8.06 -1.07 -7.93
N GLU A 92 -8.90 -0.06 -7.70
CA GLU A 92 -8.82 1.21 -8.43
C GLU A 92 -7.71 2.09 -7.87
N VAL A 93 -6.87 2.63 -8.77
CA VAL A 93 -5.89 3.65 -8.42
C VAL A 93 -6.55 5.03 -8.51
N ASP A 94 -6.74 5.65 -7.35
CA ASP A 94 -7.31 6.99 -7.20
C ASP A 94 -6.21 8.05 -7.23
N ILE A 95 -6.30 8.98 -8.16
CA ILE A 95 -5.31 10.05 -8.35
C ILE A 95 -5.51 11.22 -7.37
N ASN A 96 -6.67 11.28 -6.71
CA ASN A 96 -6.96 12.32 -5.74
C ASN A 96 -6.19 12.07 -4.44
N ASP A 97 -5.71 13.14 -3.82
CA ASP A 97 -5.06 13.04 -2.53
C ASP A 97 -6.11 12.92 -1.42
N TRP A 98 -6.03 11.83 -0.65
CA TRP A 98 -6.90 11.59 0.50
C TRP A 98 -6.42 12.30 1.75
N GLU A 99 -5.19 12.83 1.74
CA GLU A 99 -4.62 13.58 2.84
C GLU A 99 -4.71 15.08 2.61
N THR A 100 -5.13 15.81 3.63
CA THR A 100 -5.02 17.27 3.68
C THR A 100 -3.57 17.70 3.87
N LEU A 101 -3.23 18.93 3.50
CA LEU A 101 -1.88 19.49 3.72
C LEU A 101 -1.42 19.37 5.18
N ALA A 102 -2.32 19.61 6.13
CA ALA A 102 -2.02 19.49 7.56
C ALA A 102 -1.66 18.06 7.98
N GLN A 103 -2.29 17.04 7.39
CA GLN A 103 -1.93 15.64 7.62
C GLN A 103 -0.55 15.33 7.05
N ILE A 104 -0.28 15.78 5.81
CA ILE A 104 1.02 15.58 5.15
C ILE A 104 2.16 16.20 5.95
N GLU A 105 1.98 17.41 6.49
CA GLU A 105 2.99 18.09 7.32
C GLU A 105 3.27 17.36 8.62
N ARG A 106 2.25 16.80 9.28
CA ARG A 106 2.42 15.98 10.49
C ARG A 106 3.25 14.73 10.25
N TYR A 107 3.25 14.20 9.03
CA TYR A 107 4.07 13.06 8.64
C TYR A 107 5.47 13.44 8.11
N ARG A 108 5.81 14.74 8.02
CA ARG A 108 7.13 15.23 7.60
C ARG A 108 8.06 15.55 8.78
N SER A 109 7.52 15.76 9.97
CA SER A 109 8.25 15.94 11.23
C SER A 109 8.69 14.61 11.83
#